data_AF-A0A377WRB0-F1
#
_entry.id   AF-A0A377WRB0-F1
#
_cell.length_a   1.000
_cell.length_b   1.000
_cell.length_c   1.000
_cell.angle_alpha   90.00
_cell.angle_beta   90.00
_cell.angle_gamma   90.00
#
_symmetry.space_group_name_H-M   'P 1'
#
loop_
_entity.id
_entity.type
_entity.pdbx_description
1 polymer ?
#
loop_
_entity_poly.entity_id
_entity_poly.type
_entity_poly.pdbx_seq_one_letter_code
_entity_poly.pdbx_strand_id
1 'polypeptide(L)' 'MKKISLPKIGIRPVIDGRRMGVRESLEAQTMNMAKATAALISEKLRHACGARVECVIADTCIAGMAESGRL' A
#
# COMPACT_ATOMS: atom_id res chain seq x y z
N MET A 1 20.62 -10.45 21.20
CA MET A 1 20.57 -10.67 19.74
C MET A 1 19.75 -9.53 19.12
N LYS A 2 20.32 -8.73 18.21
CA LYS A 2 19.56 -7.68 17.50
C LYS A 2 18.60 -8.35 16.52
N LYS A 3 17.28 -8.20 16.71
CA LYS A 3 16.31 -8.49 15.65
C LYS A 3 16.53 -7.45 14.54
N ILE A 4 17.21 -7.83 13.47
CA ILE A 4 17.30 -6.99 12.27
C ILE A 4 16.00 -7.21 11.51
N SER A 5 15.03 -6.31 11.69
CA SER A 5 13.84 -6.26 10.84
C SER A 5 14.27 -5.74 9.48
N LEU A 6 14.02 -6.52 8.43
CA LEU A 6 14.24 -6.06 7.06
C LEU A 6 13.30 -4.89 6.75
N PRO A 7 13.76 -3.90 5.96
CA PRO A 7 12.92 -2.77 5.59
C PRO A 7 11.73 -3.25 4.74
N LYS A 8 10.59 -2.59 4.92
CA LYS A 8 9.34 -2.87 4.18
C LYS A 8 9.02 -1.73 3.23
N ILE A 9 8.21 -2.01 2.21
CA ILE A 9 7.69 -0.99 1.29
C ILE A 9 6.26 -0.64 1.69
N GLY A 10 6.03 0.64 2.01
CA GLY A 10 4.68 1.17 2.24
C GLY A 10 4.00 1.56 0.94
N ILE A 11 2.79 1.06 0.69
CA ILE A 11 1.97 1.34 -0.49
C ILE A 11 0.73 2.12 -0.04
N ARG A 12 0.54 3.28 -0.65
CA ARG A 12 -0.46 4.27 -0.25
C ARG A 12 -1.45 4.52 -1.39
N PRO A 13 -2.61 3.84 -1.41
CA PRO A 13 -3.63 4.04 -2.44
C PRO A 13 -4.28 5.43 -2.28
N VAL A 14 -3.90 6.40 -3.11
CA VAL A 14 -4.48 7.76 -3.08
C VAL A 14 -5.70 7.80 -4.00
N ILE A 15 -6.76 8.46 -3.55
CA ILE A 15 -8.05 8.52 -4.24
C ILE A 15 -8.63 9.94 -4.22
N ASP A 16 -9.55 10.21 -5.15
CA ASP A 16 -10.39 11.40 -5.08
C ASP A 16 -11.32 11.34 -3.84
N GLY A 17 -11.33 12.39 -3.04
CA GLY A 17 -12.15 12.50 -1.83
C GLY A 17 -13.60 12.88 -2.04
N ARG A 18 -13.98 13.30 -3.25
CA ARG A 18 -15.34 13.73 -3.56
C ARG A 18 -16.31 12.55 -3.40
N ARG A 19 -17.34 12.78 -2.61
CA ARG A 19 -18.43 11.82 -2.36
C ARG A 19 -19.51 11.94 -3.44
N MET A 20 -20.65 11.26 -3.22
CA MET A 20 -21.79 11.23 -4.14
C MET A 20 -21.51 10.47 -5.44
N GLY A 21 -20.75 9.35 -5.35
CA GLY A 21 -20.53 8.41 -6.43
C GLY A 21 -19.12 8.46 -7.04
N VAL A 22 -18.38 9.54 -6.85
CA VAL A 22 -17.00 9.66 -7.38
C VAL A 22 -16.07 8.72 -6.63
N ARG A 23 -15.89 8.92 -5.32
CA ARG A 23 -15.02 8.06 -4.51
C ARG A 23 -15.48 6.60 -4.51
N GLU A 24 -16.78 6.37 -4.34
CA GLU A 24 -17.36 5.03 -4.25
C GLU A 24 -17.09 4.19 -5.52
N SER A 25 -17.07 4.82 -6.70
CA SER A 25 -16.76 4.14 -7.97
C SER A 25 -15.26 3.83 -8.15
N LEU A 26 -14.37 4.53 -7.45
CA LEU A 26 -12.92 4.41 -7.60
C LEU A 26 -12.27 3.51 -6.53
N GLU A 27 -12.87 3.38 -5.35
CA GLU A 27 -12.30 2.67 -4.18
C GLU A 27 -11.77 1.27 -4.51
N ALA A 28 -12.59 0.44 -5.17
CA ALA A 28 -12.20 -0.93 -5.51
C ALA A 28 -11.01 -0.99 -6.46
N GLN A 29 -11.01 -0.14 -7.50
CA GLN A 29 -9.93 -0.09 -8.47
C GLN A 29 -8.63 0.41 -7.82
N THR A 30 -8.69 1.50 -7.06
CA THR A 30 -7.53 2.09 -6.40
C THR A 30 -6.89 1.11 -5.41
N MET A 31 -7.68 0.40 -4.61
CA MET A 31 -7.17 -0.60 -3.67
C MET A 31 -6.61 -1.84 -4.39
N ASN A 32 -7.24 -2.27 -5.50
CA ASN A 32 -6.73 -3.38 -6.30
C ASN A 32 -5.40 -3.05 -6.98
N MET A 33 -5.18 -1.79 -7.39
CA MET A 33 -3.87 -1.34 -7.88
C MET A 33 -2.80 -1.49 -6.78
N ALA A 34 -3.08 -1.06 -5.55
CA ALA A 34 -2.14 -1.22 -4.44
C ALA A 34 -1.79 -2.69 -4.16
N LYS A 35 -2.79 -3.58 -4.18
CA LYS A 35 -2.59 -5.03 -4.02
C LYS A 35 -1.76 -5.64 -5.15
N ALA A 36 -2.05 -5.26 -6.41
CA ALA A 36 -1.30 -5.73 -7.57
C ALA A 36 0.18 -5.28 -7.51
N THR A 37 0.43 -4.03 -7.10
CA THR A 37 1.79 -3.52 -6.86
C THR A 37 2.51 -4.30 -5.77
N ALA A 38 1.84 -4.57 -4.64
CA ALA A 38 2.41 -5.37 -3.55
C ALA A 38 2.79 -6.79 -4.00
N ALA A 39 1.92 -7.44 -4.77
CA ALA A 39 2.15 -8.76 -5.32
C ALA A 39 3.35 -8.77 -6.28
N LEU A 40 3.40 -7.82 -7.22
CA LEU A 40 4.49 -7.69 -8.17
C LEU A 40 5.85 -7.51 -7.47
N ILE A 41 5.91 -6.58 -6.51
CA ILE A 41 7.15 -6.30 -5.75
C ILE A 41 7.60 -7.54 -4.98
N SER A 42 6.68 -8.17 -4.24
CA SER A 42 6.99 -9.33 -3.41
C SER A 42 7.39 -10.55 -4.25
N GLU A 43 6.86 -10.67 -5.47
CA GLU A 43 7.21 -11.73 -6.41
C GLU A 43 8.60 -11.50 -7.03
N LYS A 44 8.87 -10.30 -7.54
CA LYS A 44 10.04 -10.01 -8.39
C LYS A 44 11.29 -9.56 -7.63
N LEU A 45 11.13 -8.95 -6.45
CA LEU A 45 12.26 -8.39 -5.69
C LEU A 45 12.60 -9.24 -4.47
N ARG A 46 13.88 -9.23 -4.11
CA ARG A 46 14.43 -9.82 -2.89
C ARG A 46 15.37 -8.83 -2.22
N HIS A 47 15.49 -8.91 -0.91
CA HIS A 47 16.59 -8.27 -0.20
C HIS A 47 17.93 -8.94 -0.58
N ALA A 48 19.05 -8.26 -0.34
CA ALA A 48 20.39 -8.82 -0.60
C ALA A 48 20.65 -10.15 0.13
N CYS A 49 19.94 -10.41 1.24
CA CYS A 49 19.98 -11.68 1.96
C CYS A 49 19.10 -12.79 1.36
N GLY A 50 18.43 -12.56 0.23
CA GLY A 50 17.56 -13.52 -0.45
C GLY A 50 16.10 -13.56 0.05
N ALA A 51 15.78 -12.90 1.17
CA ALA A 51 14.42 -12.82 1.68
C ALA A 51 13.49 -12.01 0.75
N ARG A 52 12.19 -12.35 0.71
CA ARG A 52 11.18 -11.58 -0.03
C ARG A 52 11.00 -10.20 0.58
N VAL A 53 10.80 -9.20 -0.28
CA VAL A 53 10.45 -7.85 0.17
C VAL A 53 9.01 -7.87 0.68
N GLU A 54 8.81 -7.41 1.92
CA GLU A 54 7.48 -7.26 2.49
C GLU A 54 6.88 -5.90 2.10
N CYS A 55 5.60 -5.91 1.73
CA CYS A 55 4.82 -4.70 1.47
C CYS A 55 3.76 -4.50 2.56
N VAL A 56 3.54 -3.25 2.95
CA VAL A 56 2.46 -2.83 3.85
C VAL A 56 1.56 -1.89 3.07
N ILE A 57 0.27 -2.18 3.03
CA ILE A 57 -0.73 -1.34 2.35
C ILE A 57 -1.53 -0.62 3.43
N ALA A 58 -1.81 0.68 3.24
CA ALA A 58 -2.69 1.41 4.15
C ALA A 58 -4.09 0.77 4.21
N ASP A 59 -4.71 0.77 5.41
CA ASP A 59 -6.02 0.15 5.64
C ASP A 59 -7.14 0.72 4.75
N THR A 60 -7.03 2.00 4.38
CA THR A 60 -8.00 2.71 3.54
C THR A 60 -7.33 3.45 2.40
N CYS A 61 -8.09 3.73 1.33
CA CYS A 61 -7.66 4.74 0.37
C CYS A 61 -7.56 6.12 1.03
N ILE A 62 -6.64 6.94 0.54
CA ILE A 62 -6.24 8.21 1.14
C ILE A 62 -6.70 9.35 0.23
N ALA A 63 -7.66 10.13 0.71
CA ALA A 63 -8.18 11.30 0.03
C ALA A 63 -7.78 12.62 0.71
N GLY A 64 -7.15 12.56 1.89
CA GLY A 64 -6.73 13.77 2.60
C GLY A 64 -5.84 13.52 3.82
N MET A 65 -5.54 14.60 4.54
CA MET A 65 -4.60 14.59 5.68
C MET A 65 -5.02 13.65 6.82
N ALA A 66 -6.31 13.58 7.13
CA ALA A 66 -6.83 12.74 8.22
C ALA A 66 -6.60 11.24 7.97
N GLU A 67 -6.72 10.79 6.72
CA GLU A 67 -6.41 9.41 6.32
C GLU A 67 -4.90 9.24 6.15
N SER A 68 -4.18 10.28 5.72
CA SER A 68 -2.73 10.23 5.55
C SER A 68 -1.96 10.05 6.87
N GLY A 69 -2.51 10.57 7.98
CA GLY A 69 -1.93 10.40 9.31
C GLY A 69 -2.15 9.03 9.94
N ARG A 70 -2.94 8.16 9.30
CA ARG A 70 -3.20 6.79 9.74
C ARG A 70 -2.29 5.86 8.95
N LEU A 71 -1.51 5.05 9.67
CA LEU A 71 -0.65 4.00 9.11
C LEU A 71 -1.37 2.66 9.22
#